data_AF-L0IA65-F1
#
_entry.id   AF-L0IA65-F1
#
_cell.length_a   1.000
_cell.length_b   1.000
_cell.length_c   1.000
_cell.angle_alpha   90.00
_cell.angle_beta   90.00
_cell.angle_gamma   90.00
#
_symmetry.space_group_name_H-M   'P 1'
#
loop_
_entity.id
_entity.type
_entity.pdbx_description
1 polymer ?
#
loop_
_entity_poly.entity_id
_entity_poly.type
_entity_poly.pdbx_seq_one_letter_code
_entity_poly.pdbx_strand_id
1 'polypeptide(L)' 'MGELSNQCKQHLEDALANEDPREKDFHIRQVIQAAGMDDDADERRQC' A
#
# COMPACT_ATOMS: atom_id res chain seq x y z
N MET A 1 3.28 -2.16 15.77
CA MET A 1 2.48 -1.71 14.61
C MET A 1 3.19 -0.50 14.07
N GLY A 2 3.97 -0.68 12.98
CA GLY A 2 4.80 0.39 12.41
C GLY A 2 3.93 1.51 11.88
N GLU A 3 4.35 2.75 12.09
CA GLU A 3 3.64 3.90 11.54
C GLU A 3 3.79 3.88 10.01
N LEU A 4 2.68 4.05 9.29
CA LEU A 4 2.72 4.19 7.84
C LEU A 4 3.57 5.40 7.46
N SER A 5 4.43 5.23 6.46
CA SER A 5 5.17 6.36 5.89
C SER A 5 4.22 7.47 5.45
N ASN A 6 4.65 8.73 5.57
CA ASN A 6 3.87 9.89 5.13
C ASN A 6 3.41 9.78 3.67
N GLN A 7 4.18 9.09 2.83
CA GLN A 7 3.79 8.80 1.44
C GLN A 7 2.61 7.83 1.33
N CYS A 8 2.52 6.82 2.18
CA CYS A 8 1.37 5.90 2.23
C CYS A 8 0.12 6.63 2.74
N LYS A 9 0.28 7.49 3.75
CA LYS A 9 -0.81 8.32 4.28
C LYS A 9 -1.38 9.22 3.17
N GLN A 10 -0.50 9.92 2.44
CA GLN A 10 -0.92 10.76 1.30
C GLN A 10 -1.70 9.98 0.23
N HIS A 11 -1.21 8.79 -0.17
CA HIS A 11 -1.94 7.98 -1.15
C HIS A 11 -3.29 7.48 -0.64
N LEU A 12 -3.43 7.20 0.65
CA LEU A 12 -4.73 6.86 1.24
C LEU A 12 -5.69 8.06 1.24
N GLU A 13 -5.18 9.26 1.54
CA GLU A 13 -5.97 10.50 1.48
C GLU A 13 -6.41 10.81 0.04
N ASP A 14 -5.52 10.68 -0.95
CA ASP A 14 -5.83 10.86 -2.36
C ASP A 14 -6.85 9.81 -2.85
N ALA A 15 -6.74 8.55 -2.42
CA ALA A 15 -7.72 7.52 -2.74
C ALA A 15 -9.11 7.81 -2.15
N LEU A 16 -9.18 8.40 -0.96
CA LEU A 16 -10.44 8.77 -0.32
C LEU A 16 -11.08 10.00 -0.98
N ALA A 17 -10.27 10.96 -1.42
CA ALA A 17 -10.73 12.20 -2.05
C ALA A 17 -11.18 12.00 -3.51
N ASN A 18 -10.60 11.03 -4.21
CA ASN A 18 -10.98 10.75 -5.59
C ASN A 18 -12.29 9.95 -5.66
N GLU A 19 -13.10 10.16 -6.71
CA GLU A 19 -14.30 9.37 -6.97
C GLU A 19 -14.09 8.32 -8.07
N ASP A 20 -13.03 8.51 -8.88
CA ASP A 20 -12.70 7.58 -9.96
C ASP A 20 -12.14 6.26 -9.41
N PRO A 21 -12.75 5.11 -9.71
CA PRO A 21 -12.32 3.82 -9.17
C PRO A 21 -10.94 3.40 -9.67
N ARG A 22 -10.46 3.89 -10.82
CA ARG A 22 -9.13 3.56 -11.35
C ARG A 22 -8.04 4.30 -10.59
N GLU A 23 -8.28 5.55 -10.24
CA GLU A 23 -7.35 6.33 -9.43
C GLU A 23 -7.28 5.79 -7.99
N LYS A 24 -8.43 5.40 -7.41
CA LYS A 24 -8.46 4.70 -6.12
C LYS A 24 -7.62 3.44 -6.14
N ASP A 25 -7.82 2.59 -7.13
CA ASP A 25 -7.10 1.32 -7.27
C ASP A 25 -5.58 1.55 -7.45
N PHE A 26 -5.19 2.58 -8.21
CA PHE A 26 -3.79 2.99 -8.32
C PHE A 26 -3.19 3.35 -6.95
N HIS A 27 -3.82 4.24 -6.20
CA HIS A 27 -3.32 4.69 -4.91
C HIS A 27 -3.29 3.57 -3.87
N ILE A 28 -4.31 2.71 -3.84
CA ILE A 28 -4.35 1.54 -2.95
C ILE A 28 -3.21 0.57 -3.28
N ARG A 29 -2.92 0.30 -4.57
CA ARG A 29 -1.78 -0.53 -4.97
C ARG A 29 -0.44 0.04 -4.55
N GLN A 30 -0.27 1.36 -4.54
CA GLN A 30 0.96 1.99 -4.05
C GLN A 30 1.14 1.74 -2.55
N VAL A 31 0.07 1.86 -1.77
CA VAL A 31 0.09 1.59 -0.32
C VAL A 31 0.37 0.12 -0.03
N ILE A 32 -0.27 -0.81 -0.75
CA ILE A 32 -0.05 -2.25 -0.58
C ILE A 32 1.39 -2.63 -0.96
N GLN A 33 1.95 -2.11 -2.04
CA GLN A 33 3.35 -2.38 -2.40
C GLN A 33 4.33 -1.83 -1.36
N ALA A 34 4.07 -0.64 -0.84
CA ALA A 34 4.90 -0.02 0.19
C ALA A 34 4.80 -0.72 1.56
N ALA A 35 3.62 -1.26 1.90
CA ALA A 35 3.38 -1.97 3.16
C ALA A 35 3.72 -3.48 3.08
N GLY A 36 3.59 -4.08 1.89
CA GLY A 36 3.79 -5.51 1.65
C GLY A 36 5.24 -5.93 1.42
N MET A 37 6.17 -4.97 1.26
CA MET A 37 7.61 -5.27 1.28
C MET A 37 8.14 -5.69 2.66
N ASP A 38 7.34 -5.57 3.73
CA ASP A 38 7.71 -6.05 5.06
C ASP A 38 7.28 -7.52 5.34
N ASP A 39 6.40 -8.14 4.54
CA ASP A 39 5.81 -9.46 4.87
C ASP A 39 6.22 -10.61 3.92
N ASP A 40 6.75 -10.33 2.72
CA ASP A 40 7.09 -11.38 1.72
C ASP A 40 8.50 -12.01 1.88
N ALA A 41 9.18 -11.81 3.02
CA ALA A 41 10.49 -12.43 3.28
C ALA A 41 10.43 -13.75 4.05
N ASP A 42 9.27 -14.19 4.56
CA ASP A 42 9.21 -15.31 5.52
C ASP A 42 8.50 -16.60 5.05
N GLU A 43 8.04 -16.77 3.81
CA GLU A 43 7.34 -18.05 3.45
C GLU A 43 7.76 -18.73 2.14
N ARG A 44 8.91 -18.38 1.53
CA ARG A 44 9.44 -19.10 0.35
C ARG A 44 10.80 -19.76 0.51
N ARG A 45 11.17 -20.16 1.73
CA ARG A 45 12.36 -21.01 1.99
C ARG A 45 11.98 -22.37 2.58
N GLN A 46 11.11 -23.10 1.89
CA GLN A 46 10.97 -24.55 2.05
C GLN A 46 10.92 -25.20 0.66
N CYS A 47 12.10 -25.40 0.07
CA CYS A 47 12.39 -26.42 -0.93
C CYS A 47 13.81 -26.93 -0.64
#